data_AF-A0A8B9ZCY4-F1
#
_entry.id   AF-A0A8B9ZCY4-F1
#
_cell.length_a   1.000
_cell.length_b   1.000
_cell.length_c   1.000
_cell.angle_alpha   90.00
_cell.angle_beta   90.00
_cell.angle_gamma   90.00
#
_symmetry.space_group_name_H-M   'P 1'
#
loop_
_entity.id
_entity.type
_entity.pdbx_description
1 polymer ?
#
loop_
_entity_poly.entity_id
_entity_poly.type
_entity_poly.pdbx_seq_one_letter_code
_entity_poly.pdbx_strand_id
1 'polypeptide(L)'
;MAGDRLPRKVMDPKKLASLLRNGAEGTLVIDSRSFVEYNSWHVLSSVNICCSKLVKRRLQQDKVSITELIQPASKMKVGDLHQDVVVYDQSTRDVTGLAADSFLSILLGKLDSCFHSVSILTGGFATFSSCFPGLCEGKPAAILPMSISQPCLPVANVGPTRILPHLYLGSQKDVLNKVWPWLCCDVTPGKEFCLKEK
;
A
#
# COMPACT_ATOMS: atom_id res chain seq x y z
N MET A 1 0.29 -31.74 -10.08
CA MET A 1 0.41 -32.19 -8.69
C MET A 1 0.20 -30.98 -7.79
N ALA A 2 -1.05 -30.73 -7.38
CA ALA A 2 -1.33 -29.71 -6.36
C ALA A 2 -0.96 -30.35 -5.02
N GLY A 3 0.23 -30.01 -4.50
CA GLY A 3 0.61 -30.48 -3.18
C GLY A 3 -0.39 -29.97 -2.14
N ASP A 4 -0.89 -30.86 -1.30
CA ASP A 4 -1.66 -30.53 -0.10
C ASP A 4 -0.86 -29.52 0.73
N ARG A 5 -1.15 -28.24 0.52
CA ARG A 5 -0.63 -27.18 1.38
C ARG A 5 -1.41 -27.27 2.68
N LEU A 6 -0.71 -27.53 3.78
CA LEU A 6 -1.31 -27.40 5.11
C LEU A 6 -2.04 -26.04 5.20
N PRO A 7 -3.17 -25.98 5.93
CA PRO A 7 -3.90 -24.74 6.12
C PRO A 7 -2.94 -23.67 6.64
N ARG A 8 -2.89 -22.53 5.95
CA ARG A 8 -2.00 -21.42 6.31
C ARG A 8 -2.32 -20.96 7.73
N LYS A 9 -1.26 -20.66 8.51
CA LYS A 9 -1.39 -20.10 9.85
C LYS A 9 -2.16 -18.78 9.81
N VAL A 10 -3.08 -18.63 10.76
CA VAL A 10 -3.86 -17.41 10.95
C VAL A 10 -3.42 -16.74 12.26
N MET A 11 -3.34 -15.42 12.27
CA MET A 11 -3.03 -14.58 13.44
C MET A 11 -4.31 -13.94 13.96
N ASP A 12 -4.56 -14.08 15.27
CA ASP A 12 -5.66 -13.39 15.95
C ASP A 12 -5.28 -11.93 16.24
N PRO A 13 -6.21 -10.96 16.07
CA PRO A 13 -5.95 -9.55 16.36
C PRO A 13 -5.48 -9.28 17.79
N LYS A 14 -6.02 -9.97 18.80
CA LYS A 14 -5.62 -9.79 20.21
C LYS A 14 -4.21 -10.30 20.44
N LYS A 15 -3.84 -11.40 19.78
CA LYS A 15 -2.47 -11.94 19.83
C LYS A 15 -1.48 -10.97 19.20
N LEU A 16 -1.77 -10.43 18.01
CA LEU A 16 -0.93 -9.42 17.38
C LEU A 16 -0.79 -8.16 18.24
N ALA A 17 -1.89 -7.68 18.82
CA ALA A 17 -1.86 -6.52 19.71
C ALA A 17 -0.96 -6.74 20.94
N SER A 18 -0.94 -7.96 21.49
CA SER A 18 -0.07 -8.31 22.61
C SER A 18 1.41 -8.30 22.21
N LEU A 19 1.73 -8.81 21.02
CA LEU A 19 3.10 -8.77 20.48
C LEU A 19 3.58 -7.33 20.28
N LEU A 20 2.74 -6.47 19.70
CA LEU A 20 3.06 -5.06 19.47
C LEU A 20 3.32 -4.29 20.77
N ARG A 21 2.52 -4.53 21.82
CA ARG A 21 2.73 -3.91 23.14
C ARG A 21 4.04 -4.33 23.81
N ASN A 22 4.49 -5.56 23.53
CA ASN A 22 5.72 -6.12 24.08
C ASN A 22 6.97 -5.78 23.25
N GLY A 23 6.88 -4.83 22.31
CA GLY A 23 8.01 -4.37 21.50
C GLY A 23 8.21 -5.10 20.17
N ALA A 24 7.33 -6.06 19.83
CA ALA A 24 7.32 -6.80 18.58
C ALA A 24 8.68 -7.42 18.17
N GLU A 25 9.55 -7.74 19.13
CA GLU A 25 10.85 -8.33 18.83
C GLU A 25 10.65 -9.65 18.06
N GLY A 26 11.21 -9.71 16.85
CA GLY A 26 11.07 -10.87 15.97
C GLY A 26 9.75 -10.99 15.22
N THR A 27 8.86 -9.98 15.24
CA THR A 27 7.63 -9.97 14.41
C THR A 27 7.69 -8.89 13.33
N LEU A 28 7.60 -9.29 12.06
CA LEU A 28 7.45 -8.38 10.92
C LEU A 28 5.98 -8.30 10.52
N VAL A 29 5.41 -7.10 10.58
CA VAL A 29 4.02 -6.85 10.14
C VAL A 29 4.01 -6.22 8.75
N ILE A 30 3.27 -6.80 7.81
CA ILE A 30 3.18 -6.35 6.42
C ILE A 30 1.75 -5.91 6.12
N ASP A 31 1.59 -4.64 5.73
CA ASP A 31 0.36 -4.09 5.17
C ASP A 31 0.36 -4.30 3.65
N SER A 32 -0.55 -5.13 3.15
CA SER A 32 -0.68 -5.41 1.72
C SER A 32 -1.71 -4.53 1.00
N ARG A 33 -2.25 -3.50 1.65
CA ARG A 33 -3.26 -2.59 1.06
C ARG A 33 -2.62 -1.58 0.13
N SER A 34 -3.43 -0.73 -0.49
CA SER A 34 -2.91 0.34 -1.33
C SER A 34 -2.09 1.35 -0.53
N PHE A 35 -1.21 2.07 -1.23
CA PHE A 35 -0.41 3.14 -0.63
C PHE A 35 -1.29 4.20 0.07
N VAL A 36 -2.45 4.53 -0.52
CA VAL A 36 -3.37 5.52 0.04
C VAL A 36 -3.99 5.04 1.34
N GLU A 37 -4.42 3.78 1.40
CA GLU A 37 -4.98 3.18 2.62
C GLU A 37 -3.94 3.12 3.74
N TYR A 38 -2.72 2.69 3.42
CA TYR A 38 -1.62 2.63 4.38
C TYR A 38 -1.30 4.01 4.95
N ASN A 39 -1.05 5.01 4.10
CA ASN A 39 -0.68 6.36 4.57
C ASN A 39 -1.81 7.06 5.33
N SER A 40 -3.06 6.66 5.09
CA SER A 40 -4.20 7.15 5.87
C SER A 40 -4.15 6.58 7.28
N TRP A 41 -4.18 5.26 7.42
CA TRP A 41 -4.23 4.60 8.73
C TRP A 41 -3.81 3.14 8.61
N HIS A 42 -2.82 2.70 9.39
CA HIS A 42 -2.22 1.35 9.32
C HIS A 42 -1.81 0.85 10.71
N VAL A 43 -1.45 -0.43 10.83
CA VAL A 43 -0.98 -0.99 12.11
C VAL A 43 0.41 -0.42 12.45
N LEU A 44 0.61 -0.10 13.72
CA LEU A 44 1.86 0.43 14.28
C LEU A 44 3.08 -0.36 13.79
N SER A 45 4.09 0.36 13.27
CA SER A 45 5.37 -0.22 12.81
C SER A 45 5.25 -1.30 11.72
N SER A 46 4.13 -1.34 10.99
CA SER A 46 4.01 -2.21 9.82
C SER A 46 4.76 -1.67 8.62
N VAL A 47 5.11 -2.56 7.67
CA VAL A 47 5.76 -2.23 6.40
C VAL A 47 4.74 -2.38 5.28
N ASN A 48 4.59 -1.36 4.44
CA ASN A 48 3.68 -1.44 3.30
C ASN A 48 4.32 -2.11 2.10
N ILE A 49 3.68 -3.17 1.59
CA ILE A 49 3.95 -3.71 0.26
C ILE A 49 2.69 -3.45 -0.56
N CYS A 50 2.66 -2.30 -1.23
CA CYS A 50 1.46 -1.75 -1.83
C CYS A 50 0.83 -2.70 -2.86
N CYS A 51 -0.46 -3.00 -2.71
CA CYS A 51 -1.21 -3.73 -3.73
C CYS A 51 -1.37 -2.88 -5.01
N SER A 52 -0.44 -3.06 -5.96
CA SER A 52 -0.48 -2.41 -7.27
C SER A 52 -0.20 -3.39 -8.40
N LYS A 53 -0.73 -3.10 -9.60
CA LYS A 53 -0.50 -3.91 -10.81
C LYS A 53 0.99 -4.05 -11.14
N LEU A 54 1.76 -2.98 -10.93
CA LEU A 54 3.20 -2.98 -11.21
C LEU A 54 3.98 -3.87 -10.24
N VAL A 55 3.73 -3.73 -8.92
CA VAL A 55 4.40 -4.55 -7.90
C VAL A 55 4.02 -6.02 -8.08
N LYS A 56 2.73 -6.33 -8.29
CA LYS A 56 2.24 -7.68 -8.62
C LYS A 56 3.01 -8.27 -9.80
N ARG A 57 3.08 -7.55 -10.92
CA ARG A 57 3.77 -8.00 -12.15
C ARG A 57 5.24 -8.26 -11.91
N ARG A 58 5.95 -7.36 -11.23
CA ARG A 58 7.39 -7.52 -10.96
C ARG A 58 7.67 -8.67 -10.01
N LEU A 59 6.84 -8.89 -8.99
CA LEU A 59 6.94 -10.04 -8.09
C LEU A 59 6.69 -11.35 -8.85
N GLN A 60 5.68 -11.41 -9.71
CA GLN A 60 5.40 -12.61 -10.52
C GLN A 60 6.52 -12.94 -11.51
N GLN A 61 7.18 -11.92 -12.06
CA GLN A 61 8.27 -12.06 -13.02
C GLN A 61 9.65 -12.21 -12.36
N ASP A 62 9.72 -12.27 -11.02
CA ASP A 62 10.96 -12.31 -10.25
C ASP A 62 11.95 -11.17 -10.60
N LYS A 63 11.39 -10.02 -10.98
CA LYS A 63 12.15 -8.79 -11.29
C LYS A 63 12.34 -7.88 -10.07
N VAL A 64 11.75 -8.26 -8.94
CA VAL A 64 11.95 -7.66 -7.62
C VAL A 64 11.76 -8.75 -6.58
N SER A 65 12.66 -8.84 -5.62
CA SER A 65 12.56 -9.80 -4.52
C SER A 65 11.78 -9.19 -3.35
N ILE A 66 11.19 -10.07 -2.52
CA ILE A 66 10.51 -9.65 -1.29
C ILE A 66 11.48 -8.98 -0.31
N THR A 67 12.71 -9.49 -0.23
CA THR A 67 13.77 -8.95 0.62
C THR A 67 14.13 -7.51 0.24
N GLU A 68 14.20 -7.20 -1.05
CA GLU A 68 14.45 -5.82 -1.55
C GLU A 68 13.30 -4.86 -1.25
N LEU A 69 12.06 -5.35 -1.22
CA LEU A 69 10.90 -4.53 -0.86
C LEU A 69 10.81 -4.25 0.65
N ILE A 70 11.26 -5.20 1.47
CA ILE A 70 11.19 -5.10 2.93
C ILE A 70 12.40 -4.34 3.50
N GLN A 71 13.63 -4.60 3.04
CA GLN A 71 14.86 -4.07 3.63
C GLN A 71 14.88 -2.53 3.80
N PRO A 72 14.45 -1.71 2.82
CA PRO A 72 14.42 -0.26 2.98
C PRO A 72 13.41 0.23 4.03
N ALA A 73 12.37 -0.56 4.29
CA ALA A 73 11.26 -0.20 5.16
C ALA A 73 11.35 -0.86 6.55
N SER A 74 12.12 -1.93 6.70
CA SER A 74 12.34 -2.65 7.94
C SER A 74 13.53 -2.08 8.71
N LYS A 75 13.32 -1.76 9.99
CA LYS A 75 14.42 -1.43 10.92
C LYS A 75 15.24 -2.66 11.34
N MET A 76 14.72 -3.87 11.10
CA MET A 76 15.40 -5.14 11.37
C MET A 76 16.13 -5.65 10.12
N LYS A 77 17.29 -6.29 10.34
CA LYS A 77 17.95 -7.10 9.29
C LYS A 77 17.00 -8.25 8.91
N VAL A 78 16.56 -8.24 7.66
CA VAL A 78 15.75 -9.31 7.07
C VAL A 78 16.62 -10.57 7.01
N GLY A 79 16.15 -11.68 7.58
CA GLY A 79 16.85 -12.98 7.50
C GLY A 79 17.38 -13.52 8.83
N ASP A 80 16.95 -12.97 9.97
CA ASP A 80 17.17 -13.66 11.25
C ASP A 80 16.26 -14.91 11.31
N LEU A 81 16.82 -16.06 11.70
CA LEU A 81 16.22 -17.39 11.52
C LEU A 81 14.87 -17.59 12.25
N HIS A 82 14.46 -16.66 13.10
CA HIS A 82 13.26 -16.72 13.95
C HIS A 82 12.25 -15.58 13.73
N GLN A 83 12.25 -14.89 12.59
CA GLN A 83 11.26 -13.84 12.31
C GLN A 83 9.88 -14.43 11.94
N ASP A 84 8.86 -14.11 12.75
CA ASP A 84 7.44 -14.35 12.45
C ASP A 84 6.90 -13.23 11.55
N VAL A 85 6.30 -13.59 10.42
CA VAL A 85 5.68 -12.63 9.49
C VAL A 85 4.16 -12.66 9.62
N VAL A 86 3.56 -11.49 9.80
CA VAL A 86 2.11 -11.28 9.81
C VAL A 86 1.72 -10.36 8.67
N VAL A 87 0.89 -10.85 7.75
CA VAL A 87 0.39 -10.10 6.60
C VAL A 87 -1.07 -9.75 6.83
N TYR A 88 -1.47 -8.54 6.48
CA TYR A 88 -2.88 -8.16 6.51
C TYR A 88 -3.26 -7.31 5.30
N ASP A 89 -4.49 -7.49 4.84
CA ASP A 89 -5.16 -6.61 3.90
C ASP A 89 -6.32 -5.89 4.62
N GLN A 90 -7.34 -5.41 3.89
CA GLN A 90 -8.44 -4.69 4.52
C GLN A 90 -9.34 -5.58 5.39
N SER A 91 -9.64 -6.83 4.99
CA SER A 91 -10.69 -7.62 5.65
C SER A 91 -10.64 -9.15 5.48
N THR A 92 -9.60 -9.70 4.84
CA THR A 92 -9.47 -11.15 4.64
C THR A 92 -9.36 -11.86 5.98
N ARG A 93 -10.15 -12.93 6.15
CA ARG A 93 -10.19 -13.74 7.38
C ARG A 93 -9.20 -14.88 7.36
N ASP A 94 -9.12 -15.56 6.23
CA ASP A 94 -8.25 -16.69 6.00
C ASP A 94 -7.94 -16.78 4.50
N VAL A 95 -7.11 -17.75 4.10
CA VAL A 95 -6.74 -17.92 2.69
C VAL A 95 -7.78 -18.71 1.88
N THR A 96 -8.88 -19.14 2.50
CA THR A 96 -9.93 -19.88 1.78
C THR A 96 -10.67 -18.91 0.86
N GLY A 97 -10.81 -19.30 -0.41
CA GLY A 97 -11.49 -18.46 -1.41
C GLY A 97 -10.67 -17.29 -1.96
N LEU A 98 -9.40 -17.12 -1.61
CA LEU A 98 -8.53 -16.16 -2.31
C LEU A 98 -8.29 -16.61 -3.75
N ALA A 99 -8.49 -15.70 -4.71
CA ALA A 99 -8.13 -15.96 -6.10
C ALA A 99 -6.63 -16.25 -6.19
N ALA A 100 -6.25 -17.30 -6.94
CA ALA A 100 -4.86 -17.74 -7.05
C ALA A 100 -3.94 -16.66 -7.63
N ASP A 101 -4.50 -15.79 -8.48
CA ASP A 101 -3.80 -14.66 -9.06
C ASP A 101 -3.96 -13.38 -8.25
N SER A 102 -4.64 -13.37 -7.10
CA SER A 102 -4.74 -12.15 -6.28
C SER A 102 -3.37 -11.68 -5.81
N PHE A 103 -3.21 -10.37 -5.58
CA PHE A 103 -1.96 -9.82 -5.07
C PHE A 103 -1.54 -10.49 -3.75
N LEU A 104 -2.50 -10.69 -2.84
CA LEU A 104 -2.28 -11.32 -1.54
C LEU A 104 -1.79 -12.77 -1.71
N SER A 105 -2.39 -13.56 -2.59
CA SER A 105 -1.95 -14.93 -2.88
C SER A 105 -0.51 -14.98 -3.39
N ILE A 106 -0.14 -14.07 -4.30
CA ILE A 106 1.21 -13.97 -4.85
C ILE A 106 2.21 -13.53 -3.78
N LEU A 107 1.87 -12.51 -3.00
CA LEU A 107 2.70 -11.99 -1.92
C LEU A 107 2.98 -13.08 -0.88
N LEU A 108 1.94 -13.78 -0.42
CA LEU A 108 2.06 -14.89 0.51
C LEU A 108 2.95 -16.01 -0.05
N GLY A 109 2.80 -16.35 -1.34
CA GLY A 109 3.63 -17.36 -1.99
C GLY A 109 5.13 -16.99 -2.02
N LYS A 110 5.45 -15.71 -2.21
CA LYS A 110 6.84 -15.23 -2.18
C LYS A 110 7.39 -15.14 -0.76
N LEU A 111 6.56 -14.77 0.22
CA LEU A 111 6.96 -14.76 1.63
C LEU A 111 7.27 -16.17 2.15
N ASP A 112 6.48 -17.18 1.76
CA ASP A 112 6.74 -18.58 2.15
C ASP A 112 8.11 -19.09 1.68
N SER A 113 8.61 -18.58 0.55
CA SER A 113 9.95 -18.95 0.06
C SER A 113 11.10 -18.29 0.82
N CYS A 114 10.80 -17.26 1.63
CA CYS A 114 11.81 -16.46 2.34
C CYS A 114 11.74 -16.62 3.87
N PHE A 115 10.60 -17.02 4.43
CA PHE A 115 10.35 -17.05 5.87
C PHE A 115 9.72 -18.37 6.33
N HIS A 116 10.11 -18.86 7.50
CA HIS A 116 9.60 -20.11 8.08
C HIS A 116 8.17 -20.01 8.59
N SER A 117 7.73 -18.82 9.01
CA SER A 117 6.42 -18.61 9.64
C SER A 117 5.75 -17.37 9.06
N VAL A 118 4.78 -17.61 8.17
CA VAL A 118 3.97 -16.57 7.54
C VAL A 118 2.51 -16.80 7.91
N SER A 119 1.89 -15.79 8.49
CA SER A 119 0.50 -15.83 8.93
C SER A 119 -0.31 -14.66 8.38
N ILE A 120 -1.61 -14.87 8.23
CA ILE A 120 -2.56 -13.81 7.84
C ILE A 120 -3.33 -13.30 9.06
N LEU A 121 -3.50 -11.99 9.18
CA LEU A 121 -4.30 -11.40 10.25
C LEU A 121 -5.79 -11.59 9.99
N THR A 122 -6.47 -12.31 10.89
CA THR A 122 -7.90 -12.60 10.76
C THR A 122 -8.71 -11.31 10.70
N GLY A 123 -9.46 -11.12 9.62
CA GLY A 123 -10.36 -9.99 9.44
C GLY A 123 -9.64 -8.68 9.10
N GLY A 124 -8.36 -8.77 8.74
CA GLY A 124 -7.53 -7.69 8.23
C GLY A 124 -7.46 -6.45 9.11
N PHE A 125 -7.12 -5.34 8.48
CA PHE A 125 -7.02 -4.04 9.13
C PHE A 125 -8.36 -3.57 9.73
N ALA A 126 -9.48 -3.84 9.06
CA ALA A 126 -10.80 -3.44 9.55
C ALA A 126 -11.10 -4.00 10.95
N THR A 127 -10.82 -5.29 11.17
CA THR A 127 -11.03 -5.91 12.48
C THR A 127 -10.02 -5.41 13.49
N PHE A 128 -8.73 -5.37 13.14
CA PHE A 128 -7.69 -4.95 14.07
C PHE A 128 -7.88 -3.50 14.55
N SER A 129 -8.10 -2.58 13.63
CA SER A 129 -8.25 -1.15 13.92
C SER A 129 -9.50 -0.84 14.75
N SER A 130 -10.58 -1.60 14.57
CA SER A 130 -11.79 -1.49 15.41
C SER A 130 -11.55 -1.93 16.86
N CYS A 131 -10.71 -2.95 17.08
CA CYS A 131 -10.43 -3.50 18.41
C CYS A 131 -9.26 -2.78 19.12
N PHE A 132 -8.30 -2.27 18.35
CA PHE A 132 -7.03 -1.75 18.85
C PHE A 132 -6.61 -0.44 18.17
N PRO A 133 -7.44 0.62 18.17
CA PRO A 133 -7.13 1.86 17.47
C PRO A 133 -5.86 2.55 17.97
N GLY A 134 -5.49 2.37 19.25
CA GLY A 134 -4.25 2.89 19.83
C GLY A 134 -2.97 2.17 19.41
N LEU A 135 -3.08 1.09 18.62
CA LEU A 135 -1.95 0.38 18.00
C LEU A 135 -1.93 0.59 16.48
N CYS A 136 -2.47 1.71 16.02
CA CYS A 136 -2.47 2.11 14.62
C CYS A 136 -1.81 3.50 14.47
N GLU A 137 -1.10 3.69 13.37
CA GLU A 137 -0.43 4.94 12.99
C GLU A 137 -1.09 5.56 11.77
N GLY A 138 -0.95 6.88 11.64
CA GLY A 138 -1.62 7.67 10.61
C GLY A 138 -2.81 8.46 11.17
N LYS A 139 -3.43 9.25 10.30
CA LYS A 139 -4.64 10.01 10.63
C LYS A 139 -5.81 9.29 9.98
N PRO A 140 -6.69 8.60 10.73
CA PRO A 140 -7.92 8.11 10.15
C PRO A 140 -8.55 9.30 9.42
N ALA A 141 -8.87 9.11 8.13
CA ALA A 141 -9.52 10.15 7.36
C ALA A 141 -10.68 10.62 8.23
N ALA A 142 -10.57 11.85 8.76
CA ALA A 142 -11.64 12.41 9.54
C ALA A 142 -12.88 12.21 8.66
N ILE A 143 -13.95 11.67 9.24
CA ILE A 143 -15.27 11.72 8.61
C ILE A 143 -15.68 13.20 8.64
N LEU A 144 -14.90 14.05 7.99
CA LEU A 144 -15.43 15.23 7.39
C LEU A 144 -16.47 14.66 6.43
N PRO A 145 -17.71 15.17 6.43
CA PRO A 145 -18.63 14.84 5.36
C PRO A 145 -17.81 14.97 4.10
N MET A 146 -17.84 13.95 3.23
CA MET A 146 -17.30 14.12 1.89
C MET A 146 -17.92 15.42 1.42
N SER A 147 -17.15 16.50 1.46
CA SER A 147 -17.33 17.59 0.56
C SER A 147 -17.18 16.87 -0.75
N ILE A 148 -18.32 16.49 -1.31
CA ILE A 148 -18.50 16.38 -2.74
C ILE A 148 -17.92 17.71 -3.20
N SER A 149 -16.63 17.72 -3.54
CA SER A 149 -16.08 18.77 -4.37
C SER A 149 -16.94 18.63 -5.61
N GLN A 150 -17.96 19.49 -5.64
CA GLN A 150 -18.98 19.52 -6.65
C GLN A 150 -18.30 19.32 -8.00
N PRO A 151 -18.83 18.46 -8.88
CA PRO A 151 -18.57 18.72 -10.28
C PRO A 151 -19.15 20.12 -10.54
N CYS A 152 -18.30 21.01 -11.06
CA CYS A 152 -18.72 22.26 -11.69
C CYS A 152 -19.12 23.41 -10.73
N LEU A 153 -18.13 24.18 -10.30
CA LEU A 153 -18.19 25.62 -10.54
C LEU A 153 -16.97 25.97 -11.40
N PRO A 154 -17.12 26.73 -12.50
CA PRO A 154 -15.98 27.23 -13.26
C PRO A 154 -15.25 28.23 -12.36
N VAL A 155 -14.27 27.73 -11.62
CA VAL A 155 -13.29 28.58 -10.97
C VAL A 155 -12.59 29.33 -12.10
N ALA A 156 -12.80 30.64 -12.15
CA ALA A 156 -12.15 31.56 -13.07
C ALA A 156 -10.66 31.73 -12.75
N ASN A 157 -9.97 30.65 -12.35
CA ASN A 157 -8.53 30.66 -12.15
C ASN A 157 -7.89 30.39 -13.51
N VAL A 158 -7.72 31.48 -14.25
CA VAL A 158 -7.03 31.50 -15.54
C VAL A 158 -5.54 31.34 -15.26
N GLY A 159 -5.10 30.13 -14.92
CA GLY A 159 -3.68 29.85 -14.70
C GLY A 159 -3.35 28.43 -14.25
N PRO A 160 -2.09 28.02 -14.40
CA PRO A 160 -1.65 26.68 -14.05
C PRO A 160 -1.73 26.42 -12.54
N THR A 161 -2.13 25.19 -12.19
CA THR A 161 -2.26 24.73 -10.80
C THR A 161 -0.90 24.26 -10.27
N ARG A 162 -0.40 24.87 -9.20
CA ARG A 162 0.85 24.44 -8.56
C ARG A 162 0.61 23.16 -7.74
N ILE A 163 1.25 22.05 -8.13
CA ILE A 163 1.23 20.77 -7.40
C ILE A 163 2.29 20.77 -6.29
N LEU A 164 3.49 21.30 -6.59
CA LEU A 164 4.61 21.45 -5.65
C LEU A 164 5.26 22.83 -5.86
N PRO A 165 6.09 23.34 -4.93
CA PRO A 165 6.81 24.60 -5.12
C PRO A 165 7.55 24.71 -6.48
N HIS A 166 7.97 23.58 -7.04
CA HIS A 166 8.68 23.46 -8.31
C HIS A 166 7.87 22.78 -9.43
N LEU A 167 6.61 22.39 -9.19
CA LEU A 167 5.82 21.62 -10.16
C LEU A 167 4.45 22.27 -10.39
N TYR A 168 4.17 22.57 -11.65
CA TYR A 168 2.90 23.16 -12.08
C TYR A 168 2.21 22.27 -13.11
N LEU A 169 0.89 22.19 -13.01
CA LEU A 169 -0.02 21.48 -13.91
C LEU A 169 -0.82 22.51 -14.72
N GLY A 170 -0.65 22.50 -16.03
CA GLY A 170 -1.36 23.35 -16.98
C GLY A 170 -2.29 22.56 -17.88
N SER A 171 -3.23 23.28 -18.50
CA SER A 171 -4.03 22.80 -19.63
C SER A 171 -3.24 22.90 -20.94
N GLN A 172 -3.74 22.24 -21.99
CA GLN A 172 -3.19 22.34 -23.34
C GLN A 172 -3.07 23.79 -23.85
N LYS A 173 -3.99 24.69 -23.44
CA LYS A 173 -3.94 26.12 -23.80
C LYS A 173 -2.76 26.85 -23.17
N ASP A 174 -2.31 26.41 -21.99
CA ASP A 174 -1.20 27.03 -21.28
C ASP A 174 0.15 26.78 -21.99
N VAL A 175 0.23 25.72 -22.81
CA VAL A 175 1.39 25.37 -23.65
C VAL A 175 1.63 26.38 -24.76
N LEU A 176 0.54 26.96 -25.32
CA LEU A 176 0.61 27.90 -26.43
C LEU A 176 1.04 29.31 -26.01
N ASN A 177 1.07 29.59 -24.71
CA ASN A 177 1.52 30.86 -24.18
C ASN A 177 3.07 30.86 -24.16
N LYS A 178 3.68 31.50 -25.16
CA LYS A 178 5.12 31.48 -25.51
C LYS A 178 6.12 31.91 -24.42
N VAL A 179 5.67 32.18 -23.21
CA VAL A 179 6.52 32.69 -22.13
C VAL A 179 7.33 31.57 -21.47
N TRP A 180 6.92 30.27 -21.57
CA TRP A 180 7.59 29.17 -20.85
C TRP A 180 7.49 27.81 -21.57
N PRO A 181 8.57 26.99 -21.64
CA PRO A 181 8.51 25.63 -22.22
C PRO A 181 7.83 24.61 -21.29
N TRP A 182 6.74 23.99 -21.73
CA TRP A 182 5.99 22.96 -21.00
C TRP A 182 6.36 21.56 -21.48
N LEU A 183 6.31 20.55 -20.59
CA LEU A 183 6.43 19.15 -20.96
C LEU A 183 5.03 18.53 -21.05
N CYS A 184 4.57 18.18 -22.26
CA CYS A 184 3.33 17.43 -22.43
C CYS A 184 3.57 15.96 -22.04
N CYS A 185 2.73 15.45 -21.14
CA CYS A 185 2.69 14.03 -20.79
C CYS A 185 1.33 13.47 -21.23
N ASP A 186 1.34 12.58 -22.22
CA ASP A 186 0.15 11.82 -22.61
C ASP A 186 -0.17 10.76 -21.55
N VAL A 187 -1.27 10.97 -20.81
CA VAL A 187 -1.70 10.02 -19.77
C VAL A 187 -2.70 9.00 -20.34
N THR A 188 -3.43 9.35 -21.40
CA THR A 188 -4.37 8.48 -22.14
C THR A 188 -4.75 9.10 -23.49
N PRO A 189 -5.18 8.31 -24.51
CA PRO A 189 -5.67 8.88 -25.77
C PRO A 189 -6.84 9.85 -25.53
N GLY A 190 -6.64 11.13 -25.85
CA GLY A 190 -7.66 12.18 -25.70
C GLY A 190 -7.62 12.98 -24.39
N LYS A 191 -6.63 12.78 -23.52
CA LYS A 191 -6.38 13.67 -22.36
C LYS A 191 -4.89 14.01 -22.25
N GLU A 192 -4.52 15.19 -22.74
CA GLU A 192 -3.18 15.78 -22.56
C GLU A 192 -3.13 16.55 -21.23
N PHE A 193 -2.14 16.25 -20.40
CA PHE A 193 -1.78 17.07 -19.24
C PHE A 193 -0.37 17.64 -19.44
N CYS A 194 -0.18 18.90 -19.07
CA CYS A 194 1.08 19.60 -19.25
C CYS A 194 1.72 19.83 -17.89
N LEU A 195 2.94 19.32 -17.72
CA LEU A 195 3.73 19.47 -16.51
C LEU A 195 4.89 20.44 -16.78
N LYS A 196 5.15 21.30 -15.79
CA LYS A 196 6.27 22.23 -15.80
C LYS A 196 7.07 22.03 -14.53
N GLU A 197 8.32 21.60 -14.69
CA GLU A 197 9.34 21.68 -13.66
C GLU A 197 10.03 23.05 -13.78
N LYS A 198 10.22 23.73 -12.65
CA LYS A 198 10.83 25.07 -12.59
C LYS A 198 12.26 25.00 -12.08
#